data_AF-M7SKN5-F1
#
_entry.id   AF-M7SKN5-F1
#
_cell.length_a   1.000
_cell.length_b   1.000
_cell.length_c   1.000
_cell.angle_alpha   90.00
_cell.angle_beta   90.00
_cell.angle_gamma   90.00
#
_symmetry.space_group_name_H-M   'P 1'
#
loop_
_entity.id
_entity.type
_entity.pdbx_description
1 polymer ?
#
loop_
_entity_poly.entity_id
_entity_poly.type
_entity_poly.pdbx_seq_one_letter_code
_entity_poly.pdbx_strand_id
1 'polypeptide(L)'
;MALSTLGLLTIGAIPTVIGVAEAIDAQKKQNQQAKDRVKFNLTAKFSTDDESPEQQAFVVFKDFKLYLNHPSHPVEGYRFNGYYFAYPGPEQHQGMVAPIQDDPPLLNWIFADKDTGLLRHGTRTDSAGHVVGSWSWTEDEEYLTLEDEKSSFVAVENEDGAWTVHYDKNGDLEDVLTNARQIVDIELHRELQLGVSSRYTRA
;
A
#
# COMPACT_ATOMS: atom_id res chain seq x y z
N MET A 1 14.35 -80.39 20.35
CA MET A 1 14.80 -80.22 18.96
C MET A 1 13.98 -79.09 18.34
N ALA A 2 14.67 -77.95 18.15
CA ALA A 2 14.34 -76.75 17.37
C ALA A 2 12.88 -76.27 17.28
N LEU A 3 12.53 -75.28 18.11
CA LEU A 3 11.45 -74.32 17.84
C LEU A 3 12.02 -73.26 16.88
N SER A 4 11.62 -73.29 15.62
CA SER A 4 12.11 -72.39 14.58
C SER A 4 11.66 -70.95 14.81
N THR A 5 12.64 -70.07 14.93
CA THR A 5 12.52 -68.61 14.91
C THR A 5 12.01 -68.11 13.55
N LEU A 6 10.81 -67.54 13.51
CA LEU A 6 10.35 -66.67 12.42
C LEU A 6 10.20 -65.26 13.00
N GLY A 7 11.24 -64.44 12.78
CA GLY A 7 11.17 -63.02 13.00
C GLY A 7 10.32 -62.38 11.90
N LEU A 8 9.21 -61.74 12.28
CA LEU A 8 8.56 -60.75 11.44
C LEU A 8 8.80 -59.38 12.07
N LEU A 9 9.67 -58.64 11.39
CA LEU A 9 10.09 -57.28 11.66
C LEU A 9 9.00 -56.34 11.11
N THR A 10 8.19 -55.75 11.98
CA THR A 10 7.33 -54.61 11.60
C THR A 10 7.91 -53.32 12.18
N ILE A 11 9.08 -52.94 11.67
CA ILE A 11 9.44 -51.51 11.54
C ILE A 11 8.30 -50.92 10.68
N GLY A 12 7.63 -49.83 11.01
CA GLY A 12 8.01 -48.65 11.77
C GLY A 12 7.40 -47.47 11.01
N ALA A 13 7.13 -46.39 11.73
CA ALA A 13 6.66 -45.11 11.22
C ALA A 13 5.22 -45.07 10.67
N ILE A 14 4.32 -44.53 11.49
CA ILE A 14 3.32 -43.59 10.98
C ILE A 14 4.12 -42.50 10.25
N PRO A 15 3.99 -42.31 8.92
CA PRO A 15 4.62 -41.16 8.27
C PRO A 15 4.00 -39.92 8.90
N THR A 16 4.82 -39.22 9.68
CA THR A 16 4.53 -37.94 10.29
C THR A 16 4.18 -36.94 9.20
N VAL A 17 2.90 -36.56 9.11
CA VAL A 17 2.38 -35.50 8.22
C VAL A 17 2.83 -34.13 8.74
N ILE A 18 4.13 -33.84 8.69
CA ILE A 18 4.69 -32.56 9.14
C ILE A 18 5.23 -31.74 7.96
N GLY A 19 5.54 -32.35 6.81
CA GLY A 19 6.19 -31.68 5.68
C GLY A 19 5.31 -30.82 4.76
N VAL A 20 3.98 -30.78 4.94
CA VAL A 20 3.07 -30.06 4.01
C VAL A 20 2.70 -28.66 4.50
N ALA A 21 2.65 -28.43 5.81
CA ALA A 21 2.29 -27.12 6.36
C ALA A 21 3.38 -26.07 6.07
N GLU A 22 4.65 -26.40 6.27
CA GLU A 22 5.77 -25.49 6.03
C GLU A 22 5.96 -25.16 4.54
N ALA A 23 5.67 -26.10 3.63
CA ALA A 23 5.74 -25.88 2.20
C ALA A 23 4.64 -24.93 1.69
N ILE A 24 3.42 -25.05 2.21
CA ILE A 24 2.33 -24.13 1.89
C ILE A 24 2.63 -22.73 2.45
N ASP A 25 3.20 -22.65 3.65
CA ASP A 25 3.52 -21.38 4.29
C ASP A 25 4.70 -20.67 3.59
N ALA A 26 5.73 -21.42 3.18
CA ALA A 26 6.82 -20.92 2.35
C ALA A 26 6.32 -20.47 0.97
N GLN A 27 5.40 -21.21 0.35
CA GLN A 27 4.82 -20.85 -0.94
C GLN A 27 3.91 -19.62 -0.84
N LYS A 28 3.11 -19.49 0.22
CA LYS A 28 2.34 -18.26 0.52
C LYS A 28 3.26 -17.08 0.72
N LYS A 29 4.32 -17.22 1.52
CA LYS A 29 5.32 -16.18 1.78
C LYS A 29 6.06 -15.77 0.51
N GLN A 30 6.42 -16.72 -0.35
CA GLN A 30 7.06 -16.43 -1.64
C GLN A 30 6.09 -15.76 -2.64
N ASN A 31 4.82 -16.17 -2.66
CA ASN A 31 3.79 -15.54 -3.48
C ASN A 31 3.49 -14.11 -3.02
N GLN A 32 3.48 -13.87 -1.71
CA GLN A 32 3.29 -12.54 -1.13
C GLN A 32 4.47 -11.62 -1.48
N GLN A 33 5.70 -12.10 -1.32
CA GLN A 33 6.91 -11.38 -1.75
C GLN A 33 6.96 -11.06 -3.25
N ALA A 34 6.35 -11.89 -4.10
CA ALA A 34 6.22 -11.62 -5.53
C ALA A 34 5.17 -10.55 -5.81
N LYS A 35 4.05 -10.53 -5.06
CA LYS A 35 3.01 -9.50 -5.13
C LYS A 35 3.51 -8.14 -4.64
N ASP A 36 4.36 -8.12 -3.62
CA ASP A 36 4.88 -6.88 -3.02
C ASP A 36 5.72 -6.06 -4.01
N ARG A 37 6.27 -6.70 -5.05
CA ARG A 37 7.06 -6.05 -6.11
C ARG A 37 6.24 -5.66 -7.35
N VAL A 38 4.93 -5.92 -7.33
CA VAL A 38 4.06 -5.53 -8.43
C VAL A 38 3.83 -4.03 -8.36
N LYS A 39 4.13 -3.35 -9.46
CA LYS A 39 3.89 -1.91 -9.59
C LYS A 39 2.41 -1.63 -9.75
N PHE A 40 1.95 -0.58 -9.08
CA PHE A 40 0.57 -0.14 -9.14
C PHE A 40 0.46 1.38 -9.18
N ASN A 41 -0.63 1.85 -9.76
CA ASN A 41 -1.06 3.23 -9.65
C ASN A 41 -2.01 3.37 -8.45
N LEU A 42 -2.09 4.57 -7.90
CA LEU A 42 -3.09 4.93 -6.91
C LEU A 42 -4.10 5.88 -7.53
N THR A 43 -5.36 5.67 -7.18
CA THR A 43 -6.50 6.46 -7.65
C THR A 43 -7.46 6.70 -6.50
N ALA A 44 -8.13 7.84 -6.49
CA ALA A 44 -9.26 8.11 -5.60
C ALA A 44 -10.48 8.44 -6.44
N LYS A 45 -11.67 8.12 -5.94
CA LYS A 45 -12.93 8.62 -6.49
C LYS A 45 -13.55 9.51 -5.44
N PHE A 46 -13.83 10.75 -5.82
CA PHE A 46 -14.48 11.73 -4.96
C PHE A 46 -15.12 12.81 -5.82
N SER A 47 -16.03 13.59 -5.24
CA SER A 47 -16.54 14.81 -5.86
C SER A 47 -15.88 16.02 -5.23
N THR A 48 -15.66 17.05 -6.04
CA THR A 48 -15.14 18.35 -5.56
C THR A 48 -16.24 19.25 -5.02
N ASP A 49 -17.51 18.95 -5.31
CA ASP A 49 -18.67 19.69 -4.85
C ASP A 49 -19.85 18.73 -4.58
N ASP A 50 -20.90 19.22 -3.93
CA ASP A 50 -22.06 18.39 -3.55
C ASP A 50 -22.99 18.06 -4.74
N GLU A 51 -22.78 18.66 -5.92
CA GLU A 51 -23.69 18.56 -7.07
C GLU A 51 -23.17 17.61 -8.16
N SER A 52 -21.85 17.52 -8.30
CA SER A 52 -21.17 16.75 -9.34
C SER A 52 -21.07 15.28 -8.97
N PRO A 53 -21.11 14.37 -9.95
CA PRO A 53 -20.82 12.97 -9.70
C PRO A 53 -19.35 12.79 -9.33
N GLU A 54 -19.05 11.79 -8.51
CA GLU A 54 -17.67 11.40 -8.19
C GLU A 54 -16.88 11.10 -9.46
N GLN A 55 -15.67 11.66 -9.54
CA GLN A 55 -14.76 11.41 -10.64
C GLN A 55 -13.49 10.73 -10.14
N GLN A 56 -12.89 9.92 -11.01
CA GLN A 56 -11.65 9.26 -10.70
C GLN A 56 -10.46 10.20 -10.91
N ALA A 57 -9.68 10.40 -9.86
CA ALA A 57 -8.44 11.16 -9.87
C ALA A 57 -7.23 10.23 -9.69
N PHE A 58 -6.17 10.46 -10.48
CA PHE A 58 -4.91 9.74 -10.31
C PHE A 58 -4.02 10.45 -9.30
N VAL A 59 -3.33 9.69 -8.47
CA VAL A 59 -2.29 10.24 -7.59
C VAL A 59 -1.05 10.59 -8.42
N VAL A 60 -0.53 11.80 -8.23
CA VAL A 60 0.67 12.32 -8.90
C VAL A 60 1.62 12.95 -7.89
N PHE A 61 2.92 12.90 -8.17
CA PHE A 61 3.97 13.57 -7.41
C PHE A 61 4.20 14.98 -7.95
N LYS A 62 4.25 15.93 -7.03
CA LYS A 62 4.65 17.33 -7.29
C LYS A 62 5.17 17.95 -5.99
N ASP A 63 6.27 18.68 -6.06
CA ASP A 63 6.83 19.44 -4.93
C ASP A 63 6.98 18.65 -3.61
N PHE A 64 7.44 17.39 -3.68
CA PHE A 64 7.60 16.48 -2.52
C PHE A 64 6.30 16.02 -1.85
N LYS A 65 5.15 16.24 -2.50
CA LYS A 65 3.82 15.89 -2.01
C LYS A 65 3.09 14.98 -2.99
N LEU A 66 2.05 14.30 -2.50
CA LEU A 66 1.12 13.53 -3.32
C LEU A 66 -0.15 14.37 -3.57
N TYR A 67 -0.40 14.66 -4.85
CA TYR A 67 -1.55 15.39 -5.34
C TYR A 67 -2.56 14.45 -6.01
N LEU A 68 -3.82 14.87 -6.09
CA LEU A 68 -4.86 14.23 -6.87
C LEU A 68 -5.07 15.01 -8.17
N ASN A 69 -4.74 14.39 -9.30
CA ASN A 69 -5.01 14.93 -10.62
C ASN A 69 -6.49 14.71 -10.98
N HIS A 70 -7.37 15.49 -10.36
CA HIS A 70 -8.82 15.44 -10.56
C HIS A 70 -9.20 16.14 -11.87
N PRO A 71 -10.14 15.63 -12.70
CA PRO A 71 -10.47 16.23 -14.00
C PRO A 71 -10.90 17.70 -13.93
N SER A 72 -11.65 18.09 -12.90
CA SER A 72 -12.05 19.49 -12.67
C SER A 72 -10.91 20.39 -12.17
N HIS A 73 -9.88 19.82 -11.53
CA HIS A 73 -8.76 20.53 -10.93
C HIS A 73 -7.45 19.79 -11.27
N PRO A 74 -7.02 19.82 -12.55
CA PRO A 74 -5.90 19.02 -12.99
C PRO A 74 -4.58 19.53 -12.41
N VAL A 75 -3.70 18.58 -12.06
CA VAL A 75 -2.36 18.86 -11.53
C VAL A 75 -1.33 18.20 -12.44
N GLU A 76 -0.45 19.02 -13.01
CA GLU A 76 0.70 18.52 -13.76
C GLU A 76 1.74 17.97 -12.77
N GLY A 77 1.96 16.66 -12.81
CA GLY A 77 2.86 15.95 -11.92
C GLY A 77 3.22 14.57 -12.46
N TYR A 78 4.20 13.91 -11.84
CA TYR A 78 4.62 12.57 -12.25
C TYR A 78 3.68 11.52 -11.67
N ARG A 79 3.10 10.68 -12.51
CA ARG A 79 2.08 9.70 -12.09
C ARG A 79 2.65 8.69 -11.09
N PHE A 80 1.91 8.45 -10.01
CA PHE A 80 2.28 7.45 -9.01
C PHE A 80 2.38 6.06 -9.65
N ASN A 81 3.53 5.41 -9.52
CA ASN A 81 3.76 4.02 -9.95
C ASN A 81 4.61 3.27 -8.92
N GLY A 82 4.05 3.09 -7.72
CA GLY A 82 4.76 2.53 -6.57
C GLY A 82 4.65 1.02 -6.43
N TYR A 83 5.39 0.50 -5.46
CA TYR A 83 5.36 -0.90 -5.02
C TYR A 83 5.84 -0.96 -3.55
N TYR A 84 5.64 -2.10 -2.90
CA TYR A 84 6.06 -2.27 -1.51
C TYR A 84 7.53 -2.67 -1.39
N PHE A 85 8.17 -2.15 -0.36
CA PHE A 85 9.56 -2.46 -0.07
C PHE A 85 9.80 -2.42 1.44
N ALA A 86 10.64 -3.32 1.93
CA ALA A 86 10.96 -3.36 3.35
C ALA A 86 11.63 -2.05 3.78
N TYR A 87 10.98 -1.29 4.68
CA TYR A 87 11.53 -0.03 5.16
C TYR A 87 12.77 -0.30 5.99
N PRO A 88 13.90 0.37 5.71
CA PRO A 88 15.12 0.12 6.45
C PRO A 88 15.00 0.83 7.81
N GLY A 89 14.68 0.07 8.85
CA GLY A 89 14.49 0.56 10.21
C GLY A 89 14.71 -0.56 11.23
N PRO A 90 14.77 -0.22 12.53
CA PRO A 90 14.81 -1.21 13.60
C PRO A 90 13.54 -2.07 13.60
N GLU A 91 12.40 -1.45 13.29
CA GLU A 91 11.13 -2.12 13.05
C GLU A 91 11.05 -2.48 11.56
N GLN A 92 10.76 -3.75 11.25
CA GLN A 92 10.65 -4.25 9.87
C GLN A 92 9.28 -3.90 9.29
N HIS A 93 8.99 -2.60 9.15
CA HIS A 93 7.75 -2.14 8.54
C HIS A 93 7.74 -2.39 7.03
N GLN A 94 6.58 -2.74 6.51
CA GLN A 94 6.34 -2.70 5.08
C GLN A 94 6.22 -1.24 4.66
N GLY A 95 7.22 -0.75 3.94
CA GLY A 95 7.24 0.58 3.36
C GLY A 95 6.66 0.58 1.94
N MET A 96 6.47 1.77 1.39
CA MET A 96 6.08 1.97 0.00
C MET A 96 7.07 2.90 -0.69
N VAL A 97 7.46 2.55 -1.91
CA VAL A 97 8.41 3.31 -2.72
C VAL A 97 7.84 3.54 -4.10
N ALA A 98 8.23 4.65 -4.73
CA ALA A 98 7.84 4.94 -6.11
C ALA A 98 8.95 5.72 -6.85
N PRO A 99 9.12 5.48 -8.16
CA PRO A 99 9.90 6.37 -9.00
C PRO A 99 9.17 7.72 -9.11
N ILE A 100 9.94 8.81 -9.10
CA ILE A 100 9.39 10.18 -9.24
C ILE A 100 9.83 10.87 -10.54
N GLN A 101 10.63 10.19 -11.35
CA GLN A 101 11.13 10.61 -12.66
C GLN A 101 11.60 9.38 -13.44
N ASP A 102 11.69 9.48 -14.77
CA ASP A 102 12.04 8.34 -15.63
C ASP A 102 13.55 8.13 -15.81
N ASP A 103 14.35 9.20 -15.94
CA ASP A 103 15.78 9.10 -16.30
C ASP A 103 16.66 10.16 -15.63
N PRO A 104 17.61 9.78 -14.75
CA PRO A 104 17.71 8.46 -14.12
C PRO A 104 16.51 8.25 -13.18
N PRO A 105 15.97 7.03 -13.01
CA PRO A 105 14.86 6.81 -12.10
C PRO A 105 15.30 7.11 -10.66
N LEU A 106 14.65 8.10 -10.03
CA LEU A 106 14.85 8.42 -8.63
C LEU A 106 13.72 7.77 -7.81
N LEU A 107 14.09 6.87 -6.92
CA LEU A 107 13.15 6.14 -6.06
C LEU A 107 13.02 6.85 -4.70
N ASN A 108 11.80 7.23 -4.35
CA ASN A 108 11.49 7.86 -3.07
C ASN A 108 10.58 6.96 -2.22
N TRP A 109 10.72 7.10 -0.90
CA TRP A 109 9.79 6.57 0.09
C TRP A 109 8.54 7.42 0.13
N ILE A 110 7.40 6.76 0.36
CA ILE A 110 6.10 7.41 0.58
C ILE A 110 5.78 7.31 2.07
N PHE A 111 5.40 8.44 2.65
CA PHE A 111 5.14 8.55 4.10
C PHE A 111 4.13 9.66 4.37
N ALA A 112 3.42 9.56 5.49
CA ALA A 112 2.55 10.62 5.97
C ALA A 112 3.32 11.51 6.97
N ASP A 113 3.23 12.81 6.77
CA ASP A 113 3.73 13.80 7.71
C ASP A 113 3.05 13.60 9.07
N LYS A 114 3.83 13.63 10.17
CA LYS A 114 3.33 13.22 11.50
C LYS A 114 2.44 14.28 12.13
N ASP A 115 2.61 15.53 11.71
CA ASP A 115 1.98 16.70 12.31
C ASP A 115 0.76 17.13 11.47
N THR A 116 0.79 16.90 10.16
CA THR A 116 -0.24 17.38 9.22
C THR A 116 -0.96 16.27 8.45
N GLY A 117 -0.53 15.02 8.59
CA GLY A 117 -1.03 13.89 7.81
C GLY A 117 -0.68 13.92 6.33
N LEU A 118 -0.12 15.02 5.80
CA LEU A 118 0.16 15.19 4.37
C LEU A 118 1.02 14.04 3.84
N LEU A 119 0.54 13.36 2.79
CA LEU A 119 1.34 12.36 2.11
C LEU A 119 2.46 13.02 1.31
N ARG A 120 3.68 12.60 1.62
CA ARG A 120 4.92 13.13 1.07
C ARG A 120 5.74 12.02 0.43
N HIS A 121 6.69 12.44 -0.40
CA HIS A 121 7.71 11.55 -0.94
C HIS A 121 9.10 12.13 -0.71
N GLY A 122 10.07 11.27 -0.41
CA GLY A 122 11.45 11.72 -0.19
C GLY A 122 12.45 10.60 0.08
N THR A 123 13.64 11.01 0.51
CA THR A 123 14.68 10.09 0.94
C THR A 123 14.35 9.47 2.30
N ARG A 124 15.14 8.47 2.72
CA ARG A 124 15.01 7.88 4.06
C ARG A 124 15.17 8.92 5.18
N THR A 125 16.00 9.93 4.96
CA THR A 125 16.22 11.00 5.95
C THR A 125 14.97 11.86 6.08
N ASP A 126 14.32 12.17 4.96
CA ASP A 126 13.10 12.99 4.94
C ASP A 126 11.92 12.26 5.59
N SER A 127 11.88 10.93 5.50
CA SER A 127 10.84 10.11 6.11
C SER A 127 11.09 9.77 7.59
N ALA A 128 12.22 10.18 8.15
CA ALA A 128 12.57 9.84 9.53
C ALA A 128 11.66 10.56 10.55
N GLY A 129 11.04 9.79 11.46
CA GLY A 129 10.13 10.33 12.47
C GLY A 129 8.69 10.57 11.98
N HIS A 130 8.42 10.27 10.71
CA HIS A 130 7.10 10.33 10.09
C HIS A 130 6.43 8.93 10.06
N VAL A 131 5.16 8.88 9.65
CA VAL A 131 4.45 7.60 9.51
C VAL A 131 4.83 6.97 8.17
N VAL A 132 5.71 5.97 8.23
CA VAL A 132 6.32 5.32 7.06
C VAL A 132 5.68 3.99 6.68
N GLY A 133 4.69 3.55 7.45
CA GLY A 133 4.08 2.24 7.35
C GLY A 133 3.53 1.77 8.69
N SER A 134 2.96 0.57 8.77
CA SER A 134 2.97 -0.44 7.71
C SER A 134 1.98 -0.13 6.59
N TRP A 135 2.47 -0.01 5.35
CA TRP A 135 1.62 0.08 4.16
C TRP A 135 1.10 -1.30 3.78
N SER A 136 -0.18 -1.42 3.52
CA SER A 136 -0.80 -2.68 3.07
C SER A 136 -2.03 -2.39 2.24
N TRP A 137 -2.85 -3.41 2.00
CA TRP A 137 -4.14 -3.29 1.35
C TRP A 137 -5.21 -3.99 2.18
N THR A 138 -6.47 -3.68 1.87
CA THR A 138 -7.63 -4.40 2.38
C THR A 138 -7.68 -5.85 1.93
N GLU A 139 -8.45 -6.70 2.62
CA GLU A 139 -8.53 -8.14 2.32
C GLU A 139 -8.94 -8.47 0.87
N ASP A 140 -9.72 -7.60 0.23
CA ASP A 140 -10.11 -7.68 -1.19
C ASP A 140 -9.00 -7.25 -2.17
N GLU A 141 -7.86 -6.79 -1.65
CA GLU A 141 -6.70 -6.25 -2.35
C GLU A 141 -6.98 -5.01 -3.24
N GLU A 142 -8.09 -4.30 -2.98
CA GLU A 142 -8.56 -3.15 -3.78
C GLU A 142 -8.09 -1.79 -3.23
N TYR A 143 -8.07 -1.61 -1.91
CA TYR A 143 -7.78 -0.31 -1.29
C TYR A 143 -6.52 -0.33 -0.45
N LEU A 144 -5.79 0.77 -0.47
CA LEU A 144 -4.58 0.98 0.32
C LEU A 144 -4.95 1.15 1.81
N THR A 145 -4.10 0.62 2.68
CA THR A 145 -4.14 0.84 4.13
C THR A 145 -2.79 1.33 4.63
N LEU A 146 -2.81 2.11 5.71
CA LEU A 146 -1.62 2.56 6.41
C LEU A 146 -1.83 2.29 7.90
N GLU A 147 -0.83 1.67 8.56
CA GLU A 147 -0.95 1.22 9.96
C GLU A 147 -2.18 0.32 10.20
N ASP A 148 -2.56 -0.47 9.20
CA ASP A 148 -3.73 -1.35 9.18
C ASP A 148 -5.11 -0.63 9.18
N GLU A 149 -5.14 0.69 8.97
CA GLU A 149 -6.34 1.53 8.85
C GLU A 149 -6.65 1.83 7.36
N LYS A 150 -7.87 1.55 6.90
CA LYS A 150 -8.31 1.78 5.50
C LYS A 150 -8.86 3.19 5.28
N SER A 151 -9.67 3.68 6.21
CA SER A 151 -10.59 4.82 5.98
C SER A 151 -10.07 6.14 6.54
N SER A 152 -8.76 6.22 6.75
CA SER A 152 -8.09 7.40 7.31
C SER A 152 -7.49 8.31 6.24
N PHE A 153 -7.84 8.16 4.96
CA PHE A 153 -7.32 9.05 3.91
C PHE A 153 -8.33 10.15 3.59
N VAL A 154 -7.83 11.37 3.44
CA VAL A 154 -8.64 12.53 3.06
C VAL A 154 -7.99 13.29 1.91
N ALA A 155 -8.81 13.85 1.03
CA ALA A 155 -8.43 14.83 0.03
C ALA A 155 -8.61 16.23 0.64
N VAL A 156 -7.58 17.06 0.58
CA VAL A 156 -7.62 18.44 1.09
C VAL A 156 -7.42 19.41 -0.07
N GLU A 157 -8.33 20.37 -0.20
CA GLU A 157 -8.23 21.45 -1.19
C GLU A 157 -7.25 22.53 -0.72
N ASN A 158 -6.23 22.79 -1.55
CA ASN A 158 -5.27 23.86 -1.32
C ASN A 158 -5.81 25.22 -1.79
N GLU A 159 -5.12 26.30 -1.42
CA GLU A 159 -5.52 27.66 -1.80
C GLU A 159 -5.55 27.91 -3.32
N ASP A 160 -4.75 27.17 -4.09
CA ASP A 160 -4.70 27.20 -5.55
C ASP A 160 -5.77 26.31 -6.21
N GLY A 161 -6.61 25.63 -5.41
CA GLY A 161 -7.65 24.71 -5.87
C GLY A 161 -7.13 23.32 -6.22
N ALA A 162 -5.83 23.03 -6.03
CA ALA A 162 -5.29 21.69 -6.21
C ALA A 162 -5.56 20.82 -4.98
N TRP A 163 -5.71 19.52 -5.17
CA TRP A 163 -6.04 18.59 -4.10
C TRP A 163 -4.83 17.77 -3.67
N THR A 164 -4.54 17.71 -2.37
CA THR A 164 -3.48 16.88 -1.79
C THR A 164 -4.06 15.75 -0.96
N VAL A 165 -3.33 14.64 -0.87
CA VAL A 165 -3.73 13.49 -0.05
C VAL A 165 -3.14 13.60 1.34
N HIS A 166 -3.96 13.40 2.36
CA HIS A 166 -3.54 13.35 3.76
C HIS A 166 -4.00 12.04 4.41
N TYR A 167 -3.30 11.64 5.46
CA TYR A 167 -3.65 10.53 6.34
C TYR A 167 -4.09 11.08 7.70
N ASP A 168 -5.39 11.03 7.95
CA ASP A 168 -6.04 11.37 9.20
C ASP A 168 -6.01 10.20 10.18
N LYS A 169 -4.90 10.07 10.90
CA LYS A 169 -4.71 9.00 11.87
C LYS A 169 -5.70 9.06 13.03
N ASN A 170 -6.04 10.27 13.49
CA ASN A 170 -6.81 10.44 14.72
C ASN A 170 -8.25 10.91 14.46
N GLY A 171 -8.62 11.22 13.21
CA GLY A 171 -9.89 11.85 12.87
C GLY A 171 -9.95 13.33 13.27
N ASP A 172 -8.80 14.00 13.38
CA ASP A 172 -8.67 15.37 13.90
C ASP A 172 -8.03 16.33 12.88
N LEU A 173 -7.86 15.92 11.61
CA LEU A 173 -7.23 16.79 10.62
C LEU A 173 -8.01 18.07 10.35
N GLU A 174 -9.33 18.09 10.53
CA GLU A 174 -10.13 19.32 10.41
C GLU A 174 -9.71 20.37 11.45
N ASP A 175 -9.37 19.94 12.67
CA ASP A 175 -8.91 20.81 13.75
C ASP A 175 -7.44 21.24 13.55
N VAL A 176 -6.63 20.39 12.93
CA VAL A 176 -5.21 20.66 12.63
C VAL A 176 -5.07 21.59 11.42
N LEU A 177 -5.89 21.38 10.38
CA LEU A 177 -5.83 22.09 9.10
C LEU A 177 -6.88 23.20 9.04
N THR A 178 -6.84 24.13 10.00
CA THR A 178 -7.86 25.19 10.15
C THR A 178 -8.03 26.12 8.94
N ASN A 179 -7.08 26.12 8.00
CA ASN A 179 -7.10 26.93 6.79
C ASN A 179 -7.43 26.11 5.53
N ALA A 180 -7.72 24.82 5.66
CA ALA A 180 -8.19 24.01 4.55
C ALA A 180 -9.54 24.55 4.06
N ARG A 181 -9.70 24.67 2.74
CA ARG A 181 -10.98 25.11 2.16
C ARG A 181 -12.04 24.01 2.24
N GLN A 182 -11.60 22.79 1.96
CA GLN A 182 -12.45 21.62 1.94
C GLN A 182 -11.61 20.38 2.26
N ILE A 183 -12.21 19.46 3.00
CA ILE A 183 -11.66 18.15 3.34
C ILE A 183 -12.73 17.13 2.94
N VAL A 184 -12.34 16.09 2.21
CA VAL A 184 -13.24 15.04 1.72
C VAL A 184 -12.63 13.69 2.04
N ASP A 185 -13.37 12.81 2.70
CA ASP A 185 -12.95 11.43 2.92
C ASP A 185 -12.79 10.71 1.58
N ILE A 186 -11.66 10.02 1.41
CA ILE A 186 -11.37 9.28 0.19
C ILE A 186 -10.85 7.88 0.51
N GLU A 187 -11.05 6.97 -0.44
CA GLU A 187 -10.38 5.68 -0.43
C GLU A 187 -9.36 5.61 -1.58
N LEU A 188 -8.13 5.24 -1.27
CA LEU A 188 -7.07 5.09 -2.28
C LEU A 188 -7.14 3.69 -2.89
N HIS A 189 -7.70 3.59 -4.08
CA HIS A 189 -7.80 2.37 -4.85
C HIS A 189 -6.49 2.07 -5.59
N ARG A 190 -6.11 0.78 -5.60
CA ARG A 190 -4.92 0.26 -6.25
C ARG A 190 -5.24 -0.25 -7.65
N GLU A 191 -4.65 0.36 -8.66
CA GLU A 191 -4.71 -0.13 -10.04
C GLU A 191 -3.39 -0.81 -10.43
N LEU A 192 -3.40 -2.14 -10.48
CA LEU A 192 -2.26 -2.93 -10.93
C LEU A 192 -1.93 -2.61 -12.40
N GLN A 193 -0.64 -2.51 -12.71
CA GLN A 193 -0.20 -2.29 -14.09
C GLN A 193 -0.52 -3.52 -14.96
N LEU A 194 -1.10 -3.29 -16.15
CA LEU A 194 -1.63 -4.31 -17.06
C LEU A 194 -0.68 -5.51 -17.24
N GLY A 195 -1.21 -6.73 -17.06
CA GLY A 195 -0.46 -8.00 -17.13
C GLY A 195 -0.40 -8.75 -15.80
N VAL A 196 -0.81 -8.13 -14.69
CA VAL A 196 -0.95 -8.76 -13.37
C VAL A 196 -2.42 -8.75 -12.96
N SER A 197 -3.15 -9.83 -13.23
CA SER A 197 -4.54 -9.99 -12.77
C SER A 197 -4.53 -10.44 -11.30
N SER A 198 -5.18 -9.69 -10.40
CA SER A 198 -5.30 -10.07 -8.97
C SER A 198 -6.31 -11.21 -8.73
N ARG A 199 -7.14 -11.56 -9.71
CA ARG A 199 -8.14 -12.63 -9.59
C ARG A 199 -7.57 -13.94 -10.10
N TYR A 200 -7.01 -14.74 -9.20
CA TYR A 200 -7.04 -16.19 -9.37
C TYR A 200 -8.47 -16.66 -9.15
N THR A 201 -9.21 -16.89 -10.24
CA THR A 201 -10.46 -17.65 -10.22
C THR A 201 -10.15 -19.02 -9.62
N ARG A 202 -10.66 -19.31 -8.43
CA ARG A 202 -10.84 -20.70 -7.99
C ARG A 202 -11.86 -21.32 -8.94
N ALA A 203 -11.38 -22.22 -9.79
CA ALA A 203 -12.22 -23.22 -10.45
C ALA A 203 -12.52 -24.35 -9.46
#